data_AF-A0A7V7K155-F1
#
_entry.id   AF-A0A7V7K155-F1
#
_cell.length_a   1.000
_cell.length_b   1.000
_cell.length_c   1.000
_cell.angle_alpha   90.00
_cell.angle_beta   90.00
_cell.angle_gamma   90.00
#
_symmetry.space_group_name_H-M   'P 1'
#
loop_
_entity.id
_entity.type
_entity.pdbx_description
1 polymer ?
#
loop_
_entity_poly.entity_id
_entity_poly.type
_entity_poly.pdbx_seq_one_letter_code
_entity_poly.pdbx_strand_id
1 'polypeptide(L)'
;MLILEIVSFIATIILGVLWIKFPNYNWEPWIVLCGAVTLAADLIRRVTNERHSKASSVIIPPQNARTLSQEAKWLKSNIHEAKLSESLPRALQFSKSIDNKKLERWIRLELYGYNKDGGMTDNDFVPEYRAVTGRWVDQFNQMLDITHYSGDISIVNEYRFRYGVAKLEDLASRHDMQNIADEHFINLLREHMGVEVIRFCFSPVEIRGVLDTIRNKLAEMVLDCLSSEKASL
;
A
#
# COMPACT_ATOMS: atom_id res chain seq x y z
N MET A 1 9.67 -5.70 -19.40
CA MET A 1 9.71 -4.53 -20.30
C MET A 1 10.73 -4.71 -21.41
N LEU A 2 12.00 -4.99 -21.10
CA LEU A 2 13.09 -5.24 -22.06
C LEU A 2 12.75 -6.24 -23.20
N ILE A 3 12.08 -7.35 -22.87
CA ILE A 3 11.74 -8.40 -23.86
C ILE A 3 10.77 -7.87 -24.94
N LEU A 4 9.77 -7.07 -24.55
CA LEU A 4 8.77 -6.54 -25.47
C LEU A 4 9.38 -5.53 -26.46
N GLU A 5 10.40 -4.80 -26.00
CA GLU A 5 11.15 -3.82 -26.79
C GLU A 5 12.06 -4.51 -27.81
N ILE A 6 12.75 -5.57 -27.41
CA ILE A 6 13.58 -6.39 -28.30
C ILE A 6 12.71 -6.99 -29.42
N VAL A 7 11.53 -7.49 -29.08
CA VAL A 7 10.59 -8.06 -30.06
C VAL A 7 10.10 -7.00 -31.05
N SER A 8 9.75 -5.80 -30.59
CA SER A 8 9.31 -4.69 -31.46
C SER A 8 10.42 -4.23 -32.41
N PHE A 9 11.66 -4.13 -31.92
CA PHE A 9 12.81 -3.76 -32.73
C PHE A 9 13.09 -4.80 -33.83
N ILE A 10 13.10 -6.09 -33.48
CA ILE A 10 13.31 -7.19 -34.44
C ILE A 10 12.19 -7.20 -35.50
N ALA A 11 10.93 -7.05 -35.09
CA ALA A 11 9.80 -7.01 -36.03
C ALA A 11 9.93 -5.87 -37.05
N THR A 12 10.41 -4.70 -36.62
CA THR A 12 10.62 -3.53 -37.50
C THR A 12 11.74 -3.78 -38.51
N ILE A 13 12.85 -4.40 -38.11
CA ILE A 13 13.93 -4.79 -39.02
C ILE A 13 13.44 -5.79 -40.06
N ILE A 14 12.70 -6.82 -39.63
CA ILE A 14 12.15 -7.84 -40.53
C ILE A 14 11.23 -7.20 -41.57
N LEU A 15 10.34 -6.29 -41.15
CA LEU A 15 9.44 -5.55 -42.05
C LEU A 15 10.21 -4.71 -43.07
N GLY A 16 11.27 -4.01 -42.65
CA GLY A 16 12.12 -3.24 -43.55
C GLY A 16 12.85 -4.10 -44.59
N VAL A 17 13.37 -5.27 -44.19
CA VAL A 17 14.03 -6.21 -45.10
C VAL A 17 13.04 -6.83 -46.08
N LEU A 18 11.82 -7.18 -45.63
CA LEU A 18 10.76 -7.70 -46.49
C LEU A 18 10.31 -6.66 -47.53
N TRP A 19 10.23 -5.38 -47.15
CA TRP A 19 9.88 -4.30 -48.06
C TRP A 19 10.89 -4.15 -49.21
N ILE A 20 12.19 -4.23 -48.91
CA ILE A 20 13.26 -4.18 -49.92
C ILE A 20 13.22 -5.41 -50.84
N LYS A 21 12.96 -6.59 -50.27
CA LYS A 21 12.96 -7.85 -51.04
C LYS A 21 11.71 -8.06 -51.90
N PHE A 22 10.58 -7.47 -51.52
CA PHE A 22 9.29 -7.70 -52.17
C PHE A 22 8.59 -6.38 -52.55
N PRO A 23 9.16 -5.59 -53.48
CA PRO A 23 8.61 -4.28 -53.85
C PRO A 23 7.25 -4.36 -54.56
N ASN A 24 6.88 -5.53 -55.09
CA ASN A 24 5.62 -5.75 -55.80
C ASN A 24 4.44 -6.05 -54.85
N TYR A 25 4.70 -6.30 -53.57
CA TYR A 25 3.63 -6.36 -52.58
C TYR A 25 3.20 -4.94 -52.23
N ASN A 26 1.90 -4.67 -52.27
CA ASN A 26 1.31 -3.35 -52.06
C ASN A 26 1.31 -2.98 -50.56
N TRP A 27 2.51 -2.90 -49.97
CA TRP A 27 2.70 -2.46 -48.60
C TRP A 27 2.28 -1.01 -48.53
N GLU A 28 1.19 -0.73 -47.83
CA GLU A 28 0.75 0.65 -47.69
C GLU A 28 1.83 1.44 -46.91
N PRO A 29 2.50 2.42 -47.55
CA PRO A 29 3.70 3.05 -46.99
C PRO A 29 3.46 3.75 -45.64
N TRP A 30 2.20 4.08 -45.34
CA TRP A 30 1.81 4.73 -44.10
C TRP A 30 1.96 3.80 -42.87
N ILE A 31 1.85 2.48 -43.02
CA ILE A 31 2.01 1.53 -41.89
C ILE A 31 3.46 1.53 -41.41
N VAL A 32 4.42 1.50 -42.34
CA VAL A 32 5.85 1.57 -42.04
C VAL A 32 6.22 2.92 -41.42
N LEU A 33 5.62 4.00 -41.91
CA LEU A 33 5.80 5.35 -41.37
C LEU A 33 5.28 5.47 -39.93
N CYS A 34 4.10 4.93 -39.63
CA CYS A 34 3.54 4.91 -38.27
C CYS A 34 4.44 4.12 -37.29
N GLY A 35 5.00 2.99 -37.72
CA GLY A 35 5.96 2.21 -36.94
C GLY A 35 7.25 2.97 -36.64
N ALA A 36 7.80 3.68 -37.63
CA ALA A 36 9.00 4.48 -37.46
C ALA A 36 8.78 5.68 -36.52
N VAL A 37 7.63 6.37 -36.65
CA VAL A 37 7.28 7.53 -35.81
C VAL A 37 7.10 7.12 -34.34
N THR A 38 6.45 5.99 -34.07
CA THR A 38 6.25 5.50 -32.69
C THR A 38 7.57 5.11 -32.02
N LEU A 39 8.47 4.44 -32.75
CA LEU A 39 9.82 4.15 -32.25
C LEU A 39 10.63 5.42 -31.99
N ALA A 40 10.59 6.39 -32.90
CA ALA A 40 11.28 7.67 -32.71
C ALA A 40 10.75 8.43 -31.49
N ALA A 41 9.43 8.44 -31.28
CA ALA A 41 8.81 9.06 -30.12
C ALA A 41 9.23 8.39 -28.79
N ASP A 42 9.28 7.05 -28.73
CA ASP A 42 9.73 6.34 -27.53
C ASP A 42 11.23 6.58 -27.27
N LEU A 43 12.06 6.63 -28.31
CA LEU A 43 13.49 6.88 -28.19
C LEU A 43 13.77 8.31 -27.69
N ILE A 44 13.04 9.31 -28.22
CA ILE A 44 13.10 10.69 -27.72
C ILE A 44 12.68 10.75 -26.24
N ARG A 45 11.63 10.03 -25.86
CA ARG A 45 11.15 9.94 -24.47
C ARG A 45 12.19 9.36 -23.52
N ARG A 46 12.92 8.33 -23.95
CA ARG A 46 14.02 7.73 -23.16
C ARG A 46 15.19 8.68 -22.99
N VAL A 47 15.63 9.32 -24.07
CA VAL A 47 16.76 10.27 -24.01
C VAL A 47 16.42 11.48 -23.14
N THR A 48 15.18 11.96 -23.18
CA THR A 48 14.72 13.04 -22.29
C THR A 48 14.66 12.59 -20.83
N ASN A 49 14.15 11.39 -20.54
CA ASN A 49 14.16 10.84 -19.18
C ASN A 49 15.57 10.62 -18.63
N GLU A 50 16.53 10.16 -19.43
CA GLU A 50 17.92 10.02 -19.01
C GLU A 50 18.59 11.37 -18.76
N ARG A 51 18.27 12.39 -19.55
CA ARG A 51 18.74 13.76 -19.30
C ARG A 51 18.16 14.33 -18.00
N HIS A 52 16.90 14.06 -17.69
CA HIS A 52 16.33 14.43 -16.39
C HIS A 52 16.94 13.64 -15.22
N SER A 53 17.28 12.36 -15.43
CA SER A 53 17.99 11.55 -14.42
C SER A 53 19.40 12.07 -14.13
N LYS A 54 20.17 12.45 -15.17
CA LYS A 54 21.53 13.00 -15.00
C LYS A 54 21.56 14.46 -14.54
N ALA A 55 20.57 15.26 -14.92
CA ALA A 55 20.43 16.65 -14.46
C ALA A 55 19.93 16.77 -13.00
N SER A 56 19.43 15.69 -12.39
CA SER A 56 19.14 15.64 -10.95
C SER A 56 20.39 15.44 -10.07
N SER A 57 21.59 15.47 -10.63
CA SER A 57 22.84 15.62 -9.85
C SER A 57 23.22 17.08 -9.57
N VAL A 58 22.34 18.04 -9.94
CA VAL A 58 22.45 19.41 -9.42
C VAL A 58 22.37 19.35 -7.91
N ILE A 59 23.46 19.75 -7.26
CA ILE A 59 23.58 19.97 -5.83
C ILE A 59 22.59 21.09 -5.48
N ILE A 60 21.34 20.73 -5.25
CA ILE A 60 20.36 21.60 -4.63
C ILE A 60 20.88 21.80 -3.19
N PRO A 61 21.27 23.01 -2.77
CA PRO A 61 21.60 23.26 -1.37
C PRO A 61 20.40 22.82 -0.51
N PRO A 62 20.60 22.21 0.67
CA PRO A 62 19.64 21.32 1.31
C PRO A 62 18.37 22.06 1.77
N GLN A 63 17.41 22.25 0.87
CA GLN A 63 16.02 22.54 1.22
C GLN A 63 15.47 21.42 2.13
N ASN A 64 16.01 20.21 2.00
CA ASN A 64 15.70 19.05 2.83
C ASN A 64 15.98 19.24 4.33
N ALA A 65 17.01 19.98 4.74
CA ALA A 65 17.35 20.07 6.16
C ALA A 65 16.33 20.90 6.96
N ARG A 66 15.83 22.00 6.36
CA ARG A 66 14.80 22.84 6.98
C ARG A 66 13.44 22.15 7.01
N THR A 67 13.04 21.48 5.93
CA THR A 67 11.78 20.73 5.88
C THR A 67 11.80 19.52 6.81
N LEU A 68 12.91 18.80 6.90
CA LEU A 68 13.08 17.68 7.84
C LEU A 68 12.95 18.12 9.29
N SER A 69 13.61 19.23 9.67
CA SER A 69 13.48 19.80 11.02
C SER A 69 12.05 20.26 11.33
N GLN A 70 11.34 20.82 10.34
CA GLN A 70 9.95 21.24 10.49
C GLN A 70 8.99 20.07 10.66
N GLU A 71 9.08 19.03 9.82
CA GLU A 71 8.21 17.85 9.92
C GLU A 71 8.48 17.06 11.19
N ALA A 72 9.76 16.88 11.58
CA ALA A 72 10.12 16.24 12.85
C ALA A 72 9.54 16.99 14.05
N LYS A 73 9.66 18.33 14.06
CA LYS A 73 9.09 19.18 15.12
C LYS A 73 7.57 19.09 15.14
N TRP A 74 6.92 19.13 13.98
CA TRP A 74 5.47 19.00 13.88
C TRP A 74 4.99 17.65 14.40
N LEU A 75 5.60 16.55 13.95
CA LEU A 75 5.25 15.19 14.38
C LEU A 75 5.40 15.04 15.89
N LYS A 76 6.51 15.50 16.45
CA LYS A 76 6.74 15.44 17.90
C LYS A 76 5.67 16.19 18.71
N SER A 77 5.16 17.30 18.19
CA SER A 77 4.16 18.12 18.88
C SER A 77 2.72 17.65 18.66
N ASN A 78 2.41 17.03 17.52
CA ASN A 78 1.02 16.82 17.09
C ASN A 78 0.61 15.34 17.00
N ILE A 79 1.55 14.39 17.09
CA ILE A 79 1.24 12.96 16.86
C ILE A 79 0.14 12.41 17.78
N HIS A 80 0.02 12.93 19.00
CA HIS A 80 -0.97 12.50 19.98
C HIS A 80 -2.35 13.14 19.80
N GLU A 81 -2.42 14.30 19.15
CA GLU A 81 -3.65 15.10 19.03
C GLU A 81 -4.27 15.00 17.63
N ALA A 82 -3.43 14.89 16.59
CA ALA A 82 -3.87 14.83 15.21
C ALA A 82 -4.42 13.45 14.83
N LYS A 83 -5.23 13.44 13.78
CA LYS A 83 -5.66 12.19 13.13
C LYS A 83 -4.43 11.48 12.54
N LEU A 84 -4.46 10.14 12.53
CA LEU A 84 -3.44 9.33 11.90
C LEU A 84 -3.44 9.52 10.39
N SER A 85 -4.60 9.73 9.77
CA SER A 85 -4.70 10.07 8.34
C SER A 85 -3.99 11.38 7.98
N GLU A 86 -3.79 12.29 8.93
CA GLU A 86 -3.03 13.55 8.74
C GLU A 86 -1.56 13.39 9.13
N SER A 87 -1.28 12.61 10.18
CA SER A 87 0.07 12.43 10.72
C SER A 87 0.94 11.50 9.86
N LEU A 88 0.37 10.42 9.33
CA LEU A 88 1.12 9.43 8.56
C LEU A 88 1.65 9.95 7.22
N PRO A 89 0.94 10.79 6.43
CA PRO A 89 1.51 11.36 5.21
C PRO A 89 2.73 12.25 5.49
N ARG A 90 2.71 13.00 6.59
CA ARG A 90 3.86 13.79 7.04
C ARG A 90 5.01 12.91 7.51
N ALA A 91 4.71 11.88 8.28
CA ALA A 91 5.69 10.87 8.67
C ALA A 91 6.30 10.16 7.46
N LEU A 92 5.53 9.95 6.38
CA LEU A 92 6.03 9.36 5.13
C LEU A 92 7.01 10.30 4.42
N GLN A 93 6.75 11.61 4.42
CA GLN A 93 7.68 12.60 3.90
C GLN A 93 8.97 12.60 4.74
N PHE A 94 8.83 12.64 6.08
CA PHE A 94 9.95 12.55 7.01
C PHE A 94 10.79 11.29 6.77
N SER A 95 10.17 10.11 6.67
CA SER A 95 10.88 8.84 6.47
C SER A 95 11.68 8.81 5.16
N LYS A 96 11.16 9.46 4.10
CA LYS A 96 11.87 9.60 2.83
C LYS A 96 13.05 10.56 2.94
N SER A 97 12.90 11.65 3.70
CA SER A 97 13.98 12.62 3.92
C SER A 97 15.17 12.03 4.69
N ILE A 98 14.94 11.05 5.57
CA ILE A 98 16.00 10.29 6.28
C ILE A 98 16.38 8.96 5.60
N ASP A 99 15.84 8.68 4.40
CA ASP A 99 16.02 7.42 3.66
C ASP A 99 15.74 6.13 4.47
N ASN A 100 14.84 6.18 5.46
CA ASN A 100 14.49 5.01 6.29
C ASN A 100 13.41 4.16 5.60
N LYS A 101 13.86 3.18 4.80
CA LYS A 101 12.97 2.28 4.03
C LYS A 101 12.04 1.42 4.90
N LYS A 102 12.47 1.06 6.11
CA LYS A 102 11.65 0.26 7.04
C LYS A 102 10.46 1.06 7.53
N LEU A 103 10.70 2.30 7.97
CA LEU A 103 9.64 3.23 8.39
C LEU A 103 8.73 3.59 7.20
N GLU A 104 9.32 3.92 6.04
CA GLU A 104 8.57 4.24 4.82
C GLU A 104 7.59 3.11 4.46
N ARG A 105 8.05 1.86 4.42
CA ARG A 105 7.21 0.69 4.11
C ARG A 105 6.09 0.51 5.12
N TRP A 106 6.41 0.58 6.42
CA TRP A 106 5.41 0.44 7.48
C TRP A 106 4.31 1.50 7.35
N ILE A 107 4.69 2.78 7.17
CA ILE A 107 3.73 3.88 7.00
C ILE A 107 2.83 3.66 5.77
N ARG A 108 3.37 3.17 4.66
CA ARG A 108 2.57 2.89 3.45
C ARG A 108 1.51 1.81 3.70
N LEU A 109 1.86 0.73 4.40
CA LEU A 109 0.90 -0.32 4.76
C LEU A 109 -0.19 0.22 5.71
N GLU A 110 0.17 1.08 6.66
CA GLU A 110 -0.82 1.69 7.56
C GLU A 110 -1.74 2.68 6.82
N LEU A 111 -1.21 3.48 5.88
CA LEU A 111 -1.97 4.46 5.10
C LEU A 111 -2.93 3.83 4.10
N TYR A 112 -2.43 2.94 3.25
CA TYR A 112 -3.15 2.39 2.11
C TYR A 112 -3.81 1.03 2.40
N GLY A 113 -3.49 0.45 3.56
CA GLY A 113 -3.96 -0.86 3.98
C GLY A 113 -2.98 -1.99 3.63
N TYR A 114 -3.25 -3.16 4.21
CA TYR A 114 -2.50 -4.39 4.01
C TYR A 114 -3.02 -5.11 2.76
N ASN A 115 -2.67 -4.54 1.61
CA ASN A 115 -2.99 -5.03 0.27
C ASN A 115 -1.84 -4.70 -0.70
N LYS A 116 -1.99 -5.08 -1.97
CA LYS A 116 -0.97 -4.85 -3.01
C LYS A 116 -0.68 -3.36 -3.21
N ASP A 117 -1.68 -2.48 -3.08
CA ASP A 117 -1.52 -1.02 -3.26
C ASP A 117 -0.67 -0.40 -2.14
N GLY A 118 -0.81 -0.90 -0.90
CA GLY A 118 0.04 -0.57 0.24
C GLY A 118 1.46 -1.13 0.15
N GLY A 119 1.74 -1.99 -0.84
CA GLY A 119 3.04 -2.64 -1.02
C GLY A 119 3.18 -3.93 -0.23
N MET A 120 2.07 -4.59 0.12
CA MET A 120 2.08 -5.91 0.73
C MET A 120 2.58 -6.96 -0.26
N THR A 121 3.47 -7.82 0.22
CA THR A 121 4.05 -8.98 -0.45
C THR A 121 3.51 -10.26 0.17
N ASP A 122 3.72 -11.41 -0.48
CA ASP A 122 3.19 -12.70 0.00
C ASP A 122 3.79 -13.16 1.34
N ASN A 123 4.94 -12.60 1.72
CA ASN A 123 5.60 -12.86 3.00
C ASN A 123 5.15 -11.90 4.12
N ASP A 124 4.36 -10.89 3.81
CA ASP A 124 3.87 -9.95 4.82
C ASP A 124 2.64 -10.51 5.52
N PHE A 125 2.53 -10.24 6.82
CA PHE A 125 1.37 -10.57 7.63
C PHE A 125 0.73 -9.30 8.17
N VAL A 126 -0.60 -9.33 8.31
CA VAL A 126 -1.32 -8.28 9.03
C VAL A 126 -0.92 -8.38 10.51
N PRO A 127 -0.39 -7.31 11.12
CA PRO A 127 0.08 -7.35 12.50
C PRO A 127 -1.01 -7.72 13.49
N GLU A 128 -0.63 -8.35 14.60
CA GLU A 128 -1.57 -8.82 15.63
C GLU A 128 -2.34 -7.66 16.27
N TYR A 129 -1.73 -6.49 16.44
CA TYR A 129 -2.42 -5.30 16.96
C TYR A 129 -3.53 -4.76 16.05
N ARG A 130 -3.69 -5.28 14.82
CA ARG A 130 -4.82 -4.97 13.93
C ARG A 130 -6.02 -5.90 14.16
N ALA A 131 -5.91 -6.89 15.04
CA ALA A 131 -7.00 -7.75 15.44
C ALA A 131 -7.99 -6.98 16.32
N VAL A 132 -9.28 -7.12 16.03
CA VAL A 132 -10.35 -6.69 16.94
C VAL A 132 -11.15 -7.90 17.39
N THR A 133 -11.67 -7.82 18.61
CA THR A 133 -12.59 -8.83 19.12
C THR A 133 -14.02 -8.50 18.69
N GLY A 134 -14.76 -9.53 18.29
CA GLY A 134 -16.16 -9.41 17.88
C GLY A 134 -16.83 -10.77 17.80
N ARG A 135 -17.97 -10.83 17.13
CA ARG A 135 -18.78 -12.06 17.03
C ARG A 135 -19.37 -12.20 15.64
N TRP A 136 -19.35 -13.41 15.11
CA TRP A 136 -20.09 -13.74 13.90
C TRP A 136 -21.56 -13.94 14.21
N VAL A 137 -22.43 -13.42 13.33
CA VAL A 137 -23.88 -13.61 13.43
C VAL A 137 -24.47 -14.16 12.14
N ASP A 138 -25.54 -14.92 12.28
CA ASP A 138 -26.32 -15.47 11.17
C ASP A 138 -27.39 -14.48 10.65
N GLN A 139 -28.22 -14.95 9.71
CA GLN A 139 -29.32 -14.18 9.14
C GLN A 139 -30.43 -13.81 10.16
N PHE A 140 -30.50 -14.52 11.29
CA PHE A 140 -31.45 -14.27 12.38
C PHE A 140 -30.83 -13.45 13.52
N ASN A 141 -29.63 -12.91 13.32
CA ASN A 141 -28.86 -12.17 14.31
C ASN A 141 -28.53 -13.00 15.57
N GLN A 142 -28.47 -14.33 15.43
CA GLN A 142 -27.98 -15.24 16.46
C GLN A 142 -26.46 -15.31 16.36
N MET A 143 -25.81 -15.34 17.53
CA MET A 143 -24.36 -15.43 17.61
C MET A 143 -23.91 -16.86 17.31
N LEU A 144 -22.79 -16.98 16.60
CA LEU A 144 -22.14 -18.28 16.41
C LEU A 144 -21.77 -18.89 17.77
N ASP A 145 -22.38 -20.02 18.11
CA ASP A 145 -22.06 -20.78 19.31
C ASP A 145 -20.85 -21.67 19.06
N ILE A 146 -19.72 -21.31 19.66
CA ILE A 146 -18.46 -22.06 19.56
C ILE A 146 -18.24 -23.02 20.74
N THR A 147 -19.18 -23.12 21.69
CA THR A 147 -18.98 -23.90 22.93
C THR A 147 -18.78 -25.40 22.68
N HIS A 148 -19.31 -25.93 21.57
CA HIS A 148 -19.23 -27.34 21.22
C HIS A 148 -17.94 -27.73 20.51
N TYR A 149 -17.08 -26.77 20.14
CA TYR A 149 -15.85 -27.08 19.43
C TYR A 149 -14.68 -27.25 20.41
N SER A 150 -14.08 -28.45 20.42
CA SER A 150 -12.92 -28.77 21.24
C SER A 150 -11.63 -28.27 20.57
N GLY A 151 -11.26 -27.00 20.80
CA GLY A 151 -10.01 -26.42 20.31
C GLY A 151 -9.83 -24.95 20.70
N ASP A 152 -8.59 -24.44 20.60
CA ASP A 152 -8.33 -23.00 20.72
C ASP A 152 -8.84 -22.28 19.47
N ILE A 153 -10.12 -21.92 19.51
CA ILE A 153 -10.87 -21.28 18.42
C ILE A 153 -11.04 -19.78 18.71
N SER A 154 -10.22 -19.24 19.62
CA SER A 154 -10.15 -17.81 19.92
C SER A 154 -10.00 -16.96 18.65
N ILE A 155 -9.27 -17.48 17.66
CA ILE A 155 -9.06 -16.84 16.35
C ILE A 155 -10.35 -16.56 15.57
N VAL A 156 -11.45 -17.29 15.80
CA VAL A 156 -12.73 -17.06 15.12
C VAL A 156 -13.42 -15.79 15.63
N ASN A 157 -13.16 -15.41 16.88
CA ASN A 157 -13.70 -14.19 17.48
C ASN A 157 -12.83 -12.96 17.20
N GLU A 158 -11.77 -13.12 16.42
CA GLU A 158 -10.87 -12.05 16.02
C GLU A 158 -11.03 -11.74 14.53
N TYR A 159 -11.08 -10.45 14.19
CA TYR A 159 -10.99 -9.99 12.81
C TYR A 159 -9.80 -9.05 12.63
N ARG A 160 -8.91 -9.39 11.70
CA ARG A 160 -7.69 -8.58 11.43
C ARG A 160 -7.93 -7.60 10.29
N PHE A 161 -7.95 -6.32 10.61
CA PHE A 161 -8.24 -5.27 9.63
C PHE A 161 -7.11 -5.02 8.63
N ARG A 162 -7.44 -5.17 7.35
CA ARG A 162 -6.57 -4.82 6.22
C ARG A 162 -6.76 -3.38 5.72
N TYR A 163 -7.76 -2.65 6.20
CA TYR A 163 -8.04 -1.29 5.74
C TYR A 163 -6.95 -0.30 6.16
N GLY A 164 -6.78 0.75 5.35
CA GLY A 164 -5.95 1.90 5.71
C GLY A 164 -6.53 2.72 6.87
N VAL A 165 -5.69 3.47 7.56
CA VAL A 165 -6.07 4.23 8.77
C VAL A 165 -7.25 5.17 8.57
N ALA A 166 -7.39 5.82 7.40
CA ALA A 166 -8.50 6.73 7.15
C ALA A 166 -9.87 6.02 7.23
N LYS A 167 -9.93 4.77 6.76
CA LYS A 167 -11.15 3.96 6.85
C LYS A 167 -11.38 3.46 8.27
N LEU A 168 -10.31 3.13 9.00
CA LEU A 168 -10.41 2.77 10.42
C LEU A 168 -10.91 3.95 11.26
N GLU A 169 -10.45 5.16 11.00
CA GLU A 169 -10.94 6.38 11.66
C GLU A 169 -12.42 6.63 11.37
N ASP A 170 -12.87 6.43 10.12
CA ASP A 170 -14.29 6.46 9.74
C ASP A 170 -15.11 5.44 10.57
N LEU A 171 -14.64 4.19 10.67
CA LEU A 171 -15.30 3.15 11.46
C LEU A 171 -15.32 3.47 12.96
N ALA A 172 -14.23 4.01 13.51
CA ALA A 172 -14.10 4.36 14.92
C ALA A 172 -14.93 5.58 15.34
N SER A 173 -15.25 6.45 14.38
CA SER A 173 -16.07 7.65 14.61
C SER A 173 -17.55 7.35 14.83
N ARG A 174 -18.00 6.15 14.43
CA ARG A 174 -19.38 5.72 14.56
C ARG A 174 -19.68 5.30 16.01
N HIS A 175 -20.94 5.46 16.41
CA HIS A 175 -21.40 5.12 17.76
C HIS A 175 -22.00 3.71 17.84
N ASP A 176 -22.58 3.22 16.75
CA ASP A 176 -23.26 1.92 16.72
C ASP A 176 -22.29 0.75 16.50
N MET A 177 -22.77 -0.46 16.80
CA MET A 177 -22.07 -1.69 16.44
C MET A 177 -21.81 -1.72 14.93
N GLN A 178 -20.58 -2.06 14.56
CA GLN A 178 -20.16 -2.13 13.17
C GLN A 178 -20.25 -3.56 12.67
N ASN A 179 -20.57 -3.70 11.39
CA ASN A 179 -20.75 -4.98 10.72
C ASN A 179 -19.85 -5.08 9.49
N ILE A 180 -19.20 -6.22 9.30
CA ILE A 180 -18.40 -6.53 8.10
C ILE A 180 -18.86 -7.86 7.52
N ALA A 181 -19.07 -7.88 6.21
CA ALA A 181 -19.32 -9.09 5.46
C ALA A 181 -18.07 -9.40 4.61
N ASP A 182 -17.16 -10.21 5.17
CA ASP A 182 -15.98 -10.70 4.46
C ASP A 182 -16.31 -12.05 3.84
N GLU A 183 -16.62 -12.06 2.54
CA GLU A 183 -17.04 -13.27 1.81
C GLU A 183 -16.01 -14.41 1.93
N HIS A 184 -14.72 -14.08 1.92
CA HIS A 184 -13.67 -15.09 2.02
C HIS A 184 -13.70 -15.76 3.39
N PHE A 185 -13.77 -14.97 4.47
CA PHE A 185 -13.81 -15.52 5.82
C PHE A 185 -15.13 -16.25 6.11
N ILE A 186 -16.25 -15.74 5.61
CA ILE A 186 -17.56 -16.41 5.69
C ILE A 186 -17.50 -17.78 5.02
N ASN A 187 -16.88 -17.88 3.83
CA ASN A 187 -16.72 -19.15 3.14
C ASN A 187 -15.79 -20.11 3.92
N LEU A 188 -14.71 -19.61 4.51
CA LEU A 188 -13.82 -20.43 5.36
C LEU A 188 -14.58 -21.02 6.56
N LEU A 189 -15.39 -20.22 7.24
CA LEU A 189 -16.22 -20.69 8.36
C LEU A 189 -17.25 -21.73 7.90
N ARG A 190 -17.89 -21.51 6.74
CA ARG A 190 -18.82 -22.48 6.17
C ARG A 190 -18.13 -23.80 5.83
N GLU A 191 -16.98 -23.74 5.17
CA GLU A 191 -16.23 -24.93 4.70
C GLU A 191 -15.62 -25.73 5.86
N HIS A 192 -15.02 -25.06 6.85
CA HIS A 192 -14.25 -25.72 7.90
C HIS A 192 -15.05 -26.00 9.17
N MET A 193 -16.11 -25.23 9.44
CA MET A 193 -16.92 -25.37 10.65
C MET A 193 -18.37 -25.80 10.38
N GLY A 194 -18.82 -25.79 9.12
CA GLY A 194 -20.18 -26.17 8.75
C GLY A 194 -21.25 -25.18 9.22
N VAL A 195 -20.88 -23.91 9.46
CA VAL A 195 -21.77 -22.88 10.02
C VAL A 195 -22.10 -21.80 9.00
N GLU A 196 -23.34 -21.32 9.02
CA GLU A 196 -23.80 -20.25 8.15
C GLU A 196 -23.81 -18.92 8.91
N VAL A 197 -22.79 -18.10 8.67
CA VAL A 197 -22.71 -16.73 9.20
C VAL A 197 -22.77 -15.72 8.05
N ILE A 198 -23.27 -14.52 8.31
CA ILE A 198 -23.43 -13.48 7.28
C ILE A 198 -22.55 -12.25 7.52
N ARG A 199 -22.18 -11.98 8.78
CA ARG A 199 -21.39 -10.79 9.14
C ARG A 199 -20.69 -10.95 10.48
N PHE A 200 -19.61 -10.21 10.63
CA PHE A 200 -18.88 -10.01 11.88
C PHE A 200 -19.31 -8.70 12.52
N CYS A 201 -19.74 -8.75 13.77
CA CYS A 201 -20.19 -7.62 14.58
C CYS A 201 -19.13 -7.25 15.62
N PHE A 202 -18.74 -5.98 15.69
CA PHE A 202 -17.75 -5.49 16.66
C PHE A 202 -18.06 -4.06 17.14
N SER A 203 -17.47 -3.70 18.29
CA SER A 203 -17.61 -2.36 18.87
C SER A 203 -16.61 -1.37 18.24
N PRO A 204 -17.00 -0.12 17.93
CA PRO A 204 -16.06 0.92 17.49
C PRO A 204 -14.91 1.18 18.47
N VAL A 205 -15.08 0.86 19.76
CA VAL A 205 -14.04 1.01 20.79
C VAL A 205 -12.81 0.16 20.47
N GLU A 206 -13.00 -1.04 19.92
CA GLU A 206 -11.89 -1.91 19.52
C GLU A 206 -11.00 -1.25 18.45
N ILE A 207 -11.62 -0.56 17.49
CA ILE A 207 -10.88 0.16 16.43
C ILE A 207 -10.07 1.33 17.02
N ARG A 208 -10.59 2.00 18.06
CA ARG A 208 -9.83 3.05 18.75
C ARG A 208 -8.58 2.48 19.39
N GLY A 209 -8.66 1.31 20.03
CA GLY A 209 -7.49 0.60 20.56
C GLY A 209 -6.45 0.29 19.48
N VAL A 210 -6.89 -0.14 18.29
CA VAL A 210 -6.01 -0.36 17.13
C VAL A 210 -5.34 0.96 16.69
N LEU A 211 -6.12 2.04 16.54
CA LEU A 211 -5.60 3.36 16.14
C LEU A 211 -4.60 3.92 17.18
N ASP A 212 -4.89 3.76 18.46
CA ASP A 212 -3.98 4.19 19.53
C ASP A 212 -2.67 3.41 19.50
N THR A 213 -2.73 2.11 19.23
CA THR A 213 -1.53 1.28 19.07
C THR A 213 -0.70 1.70 17.85
N ILE A 214 -1.34 1.98 16.71
CA ILE A 214 -0.65 2.51 15.51
C ILE A 214 0.02 3.85 15.82
N ARG A 215 -0.66 4.72 16.56
CA ARG A 215 -0.14 6.04 16.94
C ARG A 215 1.08 5.93 17.85
N ASN A 216 1.01 5.11 18.89
CA ASN A 216 2.13 4.89 19.80
C ASN A 216 3.33 4.30 19.07
N LYS A 217 3.10 3.34 18.16
CA LYS A 217 4.15 2.76 17.32
C LYS A 217 4.77 3.78 16.37
N LEU A 218 3.97 4.65 15.75
CA LEU A 218 4.49 5.75 14.94
C LEU A 218 5.37 6.68 15.78
N ALA A 219 4.94 7.03 17.00
CA ALA A 219 5.69 7.92 17.89
C ALA A 219 7.04 7.31 18.29
N GLU A 220 7.04 6.03 18.68
CA GLU A 220 8.26 5.27 18.99
C GLU A 220 9.23 5.27 17.81
N MET A 221 8.78 4.87 16.61
CA MET A 221 9.64 4.80 15.43
C MET A 221 10.21 6.17 15.03
N VAL A 222 9.43 7.26 15.18
CA VAL A 222 9.90 8.62 14.91
C VAL A 222 10.95 9.04 15.94
N LEU A 223 10.73 8.76 17.23
CA LEU A 223 11.69 9.08 18.29
C LEU A 223 13.01 8.33 18.12
N ASP A 224 12.96 7.05 17.75
CA ASP A 224 14.14 6.23 17.46
C ASP A 224 14.96 6.84 16.33
N CYS A 225 14.31 7.26 15.23
CA CYS A 225 14.98 7.91 14.12
C CYS A 225 15.69 9.21 14.56
N LEU A 226 15.01 10.05 15.36
CA LEU A 226 15.59 11.31 15.87
C LEU A 226 16.74 11.08 16.85
N SER A 227 16.73 9.99 17.61
CA SER A 227 17.82 9.63 18.50
C SER A 227 19.05 9.15 17.72
N SER A 228 18.86 8.40 16.64
CA SER A 228 19.94 7.91 15.78
C SER A 228 20.64 9.03 15.01
N GLU A 229 19.91 10.06 14.59
CA GLU A 229 20.48 11.22 13.88
C GLU A 229 21.43 12.02 14.78
N LYS A 230 21.05 12.23 16.05
CA LYS A 230 21.89 12.93 17.04
C LYS A 230 23.18 12.19 17.36
N ALA A 231 23.21 10.87 17.26
CA ALA A 231 24.41 10.06 17.50
C ALA A 231 25.40 10.11 16.32
N SER A 232 24.94 10.51 15.14
CA SER A 232 25.77 10.60 13.92
C SER A 232 26.38 11.98 13.68
N LEU A 233 26.02 12.98 14.49
CA LEU A 233 26.52 14.36 14.47
C LEU A 233 27.58 14.55 15.56
#